data_AF-A0A946SHU5-F1
#
_entry.id   AF-A0A946SHU5-F1
#
_cell.length_a   1.000
_cell.length_b   1.000
_cell.length_c   1.000
_cell.angle_alpha   90.00
_cell.angle_beta   90.00
_cell.angle_gamma   90.00
#
_symmetry.space_group_name_H-M   'P 1'
#
loop_
_entity.id
_entity.type
_entity.pdbx_description
1 polymer ?
#
loop_
_entity_poly.entity_id
_entity_poly.type
_entity_poly.pdbx_seq_one_letter_code
_entity_poly.pdbx_strand_id
1 'polypeptide(L)'
;FEKNSNGGFWMGDKLTLVDLHYAPFFERFGAYKHLFNAQWPKECVRILHWWDLMQERESYLKTYLPVESHIETYSNMMQRMAS
;
A
#
# COMPACT_ATOMS: atom_id res chain seq x y z
N PHE A 1 -11.25 1.27 -22.38
CA PHE A 1 -11.27 0.87 -20.96
C PHE A 1 -12.29 1.74 -20.25
N GLU A 2 -13.35 1.14 -19.71
CA GLU A 2 -14.30 1.88 -18.89
C GLU A 2 -13.67 2.11 -17.50
N LYS A 3 -13.68 3.35 -17.06
CA LYS A 3 -13.22 3.69 -15.72
C LYS A 3 -14.16 3.04 -14.72
N ASN A 4 -13.61 2.24 -13.82
CA ASN A 4 -14.39 1.69 -12.72
C ASN A 4 -15.03 2.84 -11.91
N SER A 5 -16.35 2.98 -12.01
CA SER A 5 -17.17 3.91 -11.26
C SER A 5 -17.70 3.32 -9.94
N ASN A 6 -17.79 1.99 -9.82
CA ASN A 6 -18.40 1.28 -8.69
C ASN A 6 -17.58 0.04 -8.29
N GLY A 7 -17.29 -0.08 -7.00
CA GLY A 7 -16.64 -1.24 -6.41
C GLY A 7 -15.33 -0.93 -5.68
N GLY A 8 -14.99 -1.81 -4.74
CA GLY A 8 -13.88 -1.61 -3.80
C GLY A 8 -12.49 -1.93 -4.35
N PHE A 9 -12.40 -2.63 -5.48
CA PHE A 9 -11.14 -3.03 -6.13
C PHE A 9 -10.92 -2.26 -7.43
N TRP A 10 -9.71 -2.33 -7.98
CA TRP A 10 -9.31 -1.48 -9.10
C TRP A 10 -10.17 -1.71 -10.35
N MET A 11 -10.56 -2.97 -10.59
CA MET A 11 -11.33 -3.40 -11.76
C MET A 11 -12.82 -3.68 -11.48
N GLY A 12 -13.33 -3.29 -10.31
CA GLY A 12 -14.74 -3.43 -9.92
C GLY A 12 -14.89 -4.01 -8.51
N ASP A 13 -15.87 -4.88 -8.32
CA ASP A 13 -16.14 -5.53 -7.02
C ASP A 13 -15.28 -6.78 -6.77
N LYS A 14 -14.56 -7.25 -7.78
CA LYS A 14 -13.73 -8.46 -7.68
C LYS A 14 -12.27 -8.07 -7.54
N LEU A 15 -11.59 -8.71 -6.59
CA LEU A 15 -10.13 -8.69 -6.49
C LEU A 15 -9.53 -9.18 -7.82
N THR A 16 -8.54 -8.47 -8.31
CA THR A 16 -7.78 -8.84 -9.50
C THR A 16 -6.28 -8.84 -9.21
N LEU A 17 -5.49 -9.28 -10.20
CA LEU A 17 -4.04 -9.23 -10.11
C LEU A 17 -3.50 -7.79 -9.97
N VAL A 18 -4.24 -6.78 -10.45
CA VAL A 18 -3.86 -5.38 -10.30
C VAL A 18 -3.79 -5.01 -8.82
N ASP A 19 -4.79 -5.40 -8.04
CA ASP A 19 -4.85 -5.15 -6.60
C ASP A 19 -3.68 -5.83 -5.87
N LEU A 20 -3.44 -7.11 -6.17
CA LEU A 20 -2.37 -7.89 -5.58
C LEU A 20 -0.98 -7.36 -5.94
N HIS A 21 -0.81 -6.86 -7.16
CA HIS A 21 0.44 -6.27 -7.59
C HIS A 21 0.79 -5.00 -6.79
N TYR A 22 -0.21 -4.15 -6.52
CA TYR A 22 0.02 -2.87 -5.86
C TYR A 22 0.05 -2.94 -4.33
N ALA A 23 -0.66 -3.89 -3.69
CA ALA A 23 -0.71 -3.96 -2.22
C ALA A 23 0.68 -3.94 -1.53
N PRO A 24 1.70 -4.71 -1.97
CA PRO A 24 3.04 -4.67 -1.35
C PRO A 24 3.77 -3.33 -1.48
N PHE A 25 3.35 -2.45 -2.39
CA PHE A 25 3.90 -1.09 -2.48
C PHE A 25 3.22 -0.14 -1.49
N PHE A 26 1.94 -0.37 -1.20
CA PHE A 26 1.21 0.40 -0.19
C PHE A 26 1.65 0.06 1.23
N GLU A 27 2.06 -1.19 1.51
CA GLU A 27 2.71 -1.58 2.77
C GLU A 27 3.91 -0.67 3.11
N ARG A 28 4.70 -0.33 2.09
CA ARG A 28 5.90 0.52 2.22
C ARG A 28 5.57 1.95 2.63
N PHE A 29 4.34 2.41 2.45
CA PHE A 29 3.94 3.75 2.85
C PHE A 29 4.10 3.97 4.36
N GLY A 30 4.00 2.91 5.17
CA GLY A 30 4.30 2.99 6.60
C GLY A 30 5.73 3.49 6.88
N ALA A 31 6.71 3.05 6.08
CA ALA A 31 8.09 3.54 6.18
C ALA A 31 8.20 5.01 5.76
N TYR A 32 7.50 5.43 4.70
CA TYR A 32 7.50 6.84 4.27
C TYR A 32 6.87 7.76 5.30
N LYS A 33 5.79 7.32 5.94
CA LYS A 33 5.18 8.04 7.06
C LYS A 33 6.15 8.17 8.22
N HIS A 34 6.90 7.12 8.54
CA HIS A 34 7.86 7.15 9.65
C HIS A 34 9.08 8.04 9.34
N LEU A 35 9.70 7.89 8.18
CA LEU A 35 10.96 8.53 7.83
C LEU A 35 10.79 9.98 7.34
N PHE A 36 9.66 10.29 6.69
CA PHE A 36 9.43 11.57 6.02
C PHE A 36 8.14 12.27 6.46
N ASN A 37 7.45 11.74 7.47
CA ASN A 37 6.13 12.22 7.90
C ASN A 37 5.10 12.30 6.74
N ALA A 38 5.23 11.44 5.74
CA ALA A 38 4.30 11.37 4.61
C ALA A 38 2.89 11.01 5.09
N GLN A 39 1.88 11.71 4.57
CA GLN A 39 0.47 11.48 4.89
C GLN A 39 -0.31 11.23 3.61
N TRP A 40 -1.28 10.32 3.66
CA TRP A 40 -2.28 10.21 2.60
C TRP A 40 -3.23 11.41 2.66
N PRO A 41 -3.46 12.11 1.54
CA PRO A 41 -4.49 13.13 1.48
C PRO A 41 -5.88 12.53 1.75
N LYS A 42 -6.69 13.20 2.57
CA LYS A 42 -8.00 12.67 3.01
C LYS A 42 -9.02 12.60 1.87
N GLU A 43 -8.83 13.42 0.84
CA GLU A 43 -9.60 13.43 -0.40
C GLU A 43 -9.40 12.18 -1.26
N CYS A 44 -8.33 11.40 -1.01
CA CYS A 44 -8.05 10.14 -1.72
C CYS A 44 -8.95 8.98 -1.22
N VAL A 45 -10.24 9.23 -1.06
CA VAL A 45 -11.21 8.32 -0.43
C VAL A 45 -11.25 6.93 -1.04
N ARG A 46 -11.15 6.81 -2.38
CA ARG A 46 -11.21 5.51 -3.06
C ARG A 46 -9.99 4.65 -2.80
N ILE A 47 -8.80 5.25 -2.77
CA ILE A 47 -7.56 4.49 -2.59
C ILE A 47 -7.38 4.10 -1.12
N LEU A 48 -7.81 4.96 -0.20
CA LEU A 48 -7.86 4.66 1.23
C LEU A 48 -8.83 3.51 1.48
N HIS A 49 -10.05 3.58 0.94
CA HIS A 49 -11.03 2.51 1.06
C HIS A 49 -10.53 1.19 0.46
N TRP A 50 -9.93 1.22 -0.74
CA TRP A 50 -9.29 0.05 -1.33
C TRP A 50 -8.22 -0.55 -0.43
N TRP A 51 -7.39 0.30 0.19
CA TRP A 51 -6.32 -0.14 1.06
C TRP A 51 -6.84 -0.76 2.36
N ASP A 52 -7.92 -0.24 2.92
CA ASP A 52 -8.62 -0.85 4.06
C ASP A 52 -9.13 -2.26 3.69
N LEU A 53 -9.79 -2.39 2.52
CA LEU A 53 -10.26 -3.70 2.03
C LEU A 53 -9.12 -4.70 1.79
N MET A 54 -7.95 -4.24 1.33
CA MET A 54 -6.79 -5.12 1.12
C MET A 54 -6.23 -5.64 2.45
N GLN A 55 -6.17 -4.80 3.48
CA GLN A 55 -5.64 -5.17 4.79
C GLN A 55 -6.52 -6.19 5.54
N GLU A 56 -7.81 -6.26 5.23
CA GLU A 56 -8.74 -7.23 5.80
C GLU A 56 -8.61 -8.63 5.16
N ARG A 57 -7.90 -8.77 4.03
CA ARG A 57 -7.84 -10.05 3.31
C ARG A 57 -6.94 -11.05 4.03
N GLU A 58 -7.44 -12.27 4.18
CA GLU A 58 -6.65 -13.39 4.71
C GLU A 58 -5.33 -13.60 3.95
N SER A 59 -5.37 -13.50 2.61
CA SER A 59 -4.17 -13.62 1.78
C SER A 59 -3.11 -12.56 2.14
N TYR A 60 -3.55 -11.33 2.42
CA TYR A 60 -2.65 -10.24 2.82
C TYR A 60 -2.11 -10.49 4.24
N LEU A 61 -2.99 -10.81 5.19
CA LEU A 61 -2.61 -11.09 6.57
C LEU A 61 -1.61 -12.24 6.71
N LYS A 62 -1.56 -13.16 5.75
CA LYS A 62 -0.61 -14.26 5.68
C LYS A 62 0.74 -13.93 5.02
N THR A 63 0.82 -12.84 4.27
CA THR A 63 2.01 -12.54 3.44
C THR A 63 2.60 -11.15 3.64
N TYR A 64 1.92 -10.26 4.37
CA TYR A 64 2.38 -8.89 4.58
C TYR A 64 3.72 -8.89 5.32
N LEU A 65 4.53 -7.87 5.05
CA LEU A 65 5.73 -7.61 5.82
C LEU A 65 5.46 -6.52 6.87
N PRO A 66 5.89 -6.69 8.14
CA PRO A 66 5.70 -5.67 9.16
C PRO A 66 6.36 -4.34 8.77
N VAL A 67 5.76 -3.22 9.19
CA VAL A 67 6.22 -1.87 8.85
C VAL A 67 7.67 -1.62 9.27
N GLU A 68 8.11 -2.23 10.36
CA GLU A 68 9.47 -2.17 10.90
C GLU A 68 10.49 -2.68 9.87
N SER A 69 10.17 -3.76 9.17
CA SER A 69 11.03 -4.34 8.13
C SER A 69 11.18 -3.39 6.93
N HIS A 70 10.10 -2.65 6.60
CA HIS A 70 10.16 -1.62 5.57
C HIS A 70 10.99 -0.42 6.04
N ILE A 71 10.81 0.05 7.28
CA ILE A 71 11.61 1.15 7.85
C ILE A 71 13.10 0.82 7.78
N GLU A 72 13.48 -0.38 8.21
CA GLU A 72 14.87 -0.85 8.15
C GLU A 72 15.40 -0.83 6.71
N THR A 73 14.65 -1.41 5.76
CA THR A 73 15.04 -1.47 4.35
C THR A 73 15.32 -0.07 3.79
N TYR A 74 14.39 0.88 3.99
CA TYR A 74 14.53 2.24 3.46
C TYR A 74 15.62 3.03 4.18
N SER A 75 15.80 2.85 5.48
CA SER A 75 16.89 3.48 6.24
C SER A 75 18.25 3.03 5.71
N ASN A 76 18.43 1.73 5.49
CA ASN A 76 19.65 1.17 4.93
C ASN A 76 19.91 1.66 3.50
N MET A 77 18.87 1.76 2.67
CA MET A 77 19.00 2.33 1.32
C MET A 77 19.43 3.79 1.35
N MET A 78 18.82 4.62 2.19
CA MET A 78 19.17 6.05 2.34
C MET A 78 20.62 6.23 2.80
N GLN A 79 21.08 5.42 3.76
CA GLN A 79 22.47 5.45 4.23
C GLN A 79 23.46 5.15 3.09
N ARG A 80 23.17 4.13 2.26
CA ARG A 80 24.01 3.77 1.10
C ARG A 80 24.02 4.82 0.00
N MET A 81 22.96 5.61 -0.14
CA MET A 81 22.91 6.72 -1.10
C MET A 81 23.69 7.95 -0.62
N ALA A 82 23.90 8.08 0.69
CA ALA A 82 24.63 9.20 1.29
C ALA A 82 26.14 8.95 1.44
N SER A 83 26.59 7.69 1.30
CA SER A 83 28.00 7.27 1.30
C SER A 83 28.63 7.33 -0.08
#